data_AF-A0A2T0LA57-F1
#
_entry.id   AF-A0A2T0LA57-F1
#
_cell.length_a   1.000
_cell.length_b   1.000
_cell.length_c   1.000
_cell.angle_alpha   90.00
_cell.angle_beta   90.00
_cell.angle_gamma   90.00
#
_symmetry.space_group_name_H-M   'P 1'
#
loop_
_entity.id
_entity.type
_entity.pdbx_description
1 polymer ?
#
loop_
_entity_poly.entity_id
_entity_poly.type
_entity_poly.pdbx_seq_one_letter_code
_entity_poly.pdbx_strand_id
1 'polypeptide(L)'
;MLPEILPVAERHGLKFDPKTLGKKEARAKCPFCRADSAPGKERKFYLSLNTQDQVFKCWFCGESGGVFRFISLLEGIPESDVMERYREQKGKGYKPHPAERLSLHQYRLMGYKQKPDFLGLRKCDLRIYKRKRDECWQDWRDFVAGERRSAFQTLIVGIHGINFQEAVQKIREREKEIGAELLKPVLNIYSLSERPEWTEQAEAFALHVCDPEKYPFPSTDQQMKGACRAERSPK
;
A
#
# COMPACT_ATOMS: atom_id res chain seq x y z
N MET A 1 -11.48 -0.61 14.72
CA MET A 1 -12.82 -0.82 15.30
C MET A 1 -12.93 -2.22 15.89
N LEU A 2 -13.18 -2.36 17.19
CA LEU A 2 -13.64 -3.62 17.79
C LEU A 2 -15.08 -3.89 17.34
N PRO A 3 -15.54 -5.15 17.26
CA PRO A 3 -16.95 -5.44 17.02
C PRO A 3 -17.81 -4.90 18.16
N GLU A 4 -19.04 -4.49 17.83
CA GLU A 4 -20.00 -4.03 18.82
C GLU A 4 -20.73 -5.21 19.48
N ILE A 5 -20.80 -5.21 20.81
CA ILE A 5 -21.26 -6.33 21.63
C ILE A 5 -22.78 -6.57 21.51
N LEU A 6 -23.57 -5.52 21.27
CA LEU A 6 -25.02 -5.62 21.08
C LEU A 6 -25.38 -6.33 19.76
N PRO A 7 -24.89 -5.89 18.59
CA PRO A 7 -25.11 -6.62 17.33
C PRO A 7 -24.58 -8.05 17.35
N VAL A 8 -23.54 -8.33 18.12
CA VAL A 8 -23.08 -9.71 18.36
C VAL A 8 -24.16 -10.49 19.12
N ALA A 9 -24.59 -10.01 20.28
CA ALA A 9 -25.61 -10.67 21.09
C ALA A 9 -26.94 -10.89 20.34
N GLU A 10 -27.37 -9.93 19.52
CA GLU A 10 -28.58 -10.06 18.68
C GLU A 10 -28.43 -11.14 17.61
N ARG A 11 -27.29 -11.18 16.89
CA ARG A 11 -27.01 -12.23 15.89
C ARG A 11 -26.97 -13.63 16.49
N HIS A 12 -26.56 -13.76 17.75
CA HIS A 12 -26.57 -15.01 18.49
C HIS A 12 -27.91 -15.30 19.19
N GLY A 13 -28.95 -14.49 18.96
CA GLY A 13 -30.31 -14.77 19.41
C GLY A 13 -30.54 -14.60 20.92
N LEU A 14 -29.73 -13.76 21.59
CA LEU A 14 -29.93 -13.51 23.02
C LEU A 14 -31.24 -12.74 23.27
N LYS A 15 -31.97 -13.12 24.32
CA LYS A 15 -33.18 -12.44 24.76
C LYS A 15 -32.83 -11.27 25.68
N PHE A 16 -33.21 -10.06 25.30
CA PHE A 16 -32.94 -8.84 26.06
C PHE A 16 -34.09 -8.45 26.98
N ASP A 17 -33.77 -7.70 28.04
CA ASP A 17 -34.76 -6.97 28.83
C ASP A 17 -35.17 -5.71 28.04
N PRO A 18 -36.45 -5.60 27.61
CA PRO A 18 -36.94 -4.46 26.84
C PRO A 18 -36.72 -3.10 27.53
N LYS A 19 -36.62 -3.08 28.87
CA LYS A 19 -36.42 -1.84 29.64
C LYS A 19 -35.00 -1.28 29.58
N THR A 20 -34.04 -2.11 29.16
CA THR A 20 -32.61 -1.78 29.14
C THR A 20 -32.01 -1.80 27.74
N LEU A 21 -32.76 -2.33 26.75
CA LEU A 21 -32.36 -2.30 25.36
C LEU A 21 -32.17 -0.85 24.88
N GLY A 22 -31.03 -0.55 24.28
CA GLY A 22 -30.66 0.79 23.82
C GLY A 22 -30.03 1.72 24.87
N LYS A 23 -29.86 1.27 26.12
CA LYS A 23 -29.12 2.02 27.15
C LYS A 23 -27.62 1.71 27.09
N LYS A 24 -26.82 2.47 27.86
CA LYS A 24 -25.38 2.22 28.04
C LYS A 24 -25.10 0.79 28.54
N GLU A 25 -25.95 0.28 29.43
CA GLU A 25 -25.92 -1.10 29.87
C GLU A 25 -27.24 -1.79 29.49
N ALA A 26 -27.15 -2.75 28.57
CA ALA A 26 -28.26 -3.60 28.20
C ALA A 26 -28.18 -4.92 28.98
N ARG A 27 -29.33 -5.41 29.44
CA ARG A 27 -29.43 -6.70 30.14
C ARG A 27 -30.01 -7.76 29.23
N ALA A 28 -29.43 -8.95 29.28
CA ALA A 28 -29.84 -10.11 28.51
C ALA A 28 -29.90 -11.38 29.36
N LYS A 29 -30.54 -12.41 28.80
CA LYS A 29 -30.47 -13.76 29.35
C LYS A 29 -29.06 -14.30 29.17
N CYS A 30 -28.51 -14.92 30.21
CA CYS A 30 -27.16 -15.44 30.15
C CYS A 30 -27.12 -16.77 29.37
N PRO A 31 -26.43 -16.84 28.21
CA PRO A 31 -26.37 -18.06 27.41
C PRO A 31 -25.47 -19.13 28.06
N PHE A 32 -24.57 -18.73 28.97
CA PHE A 32 -23.57 -19.59 29.61
C PHE A 32 -24.16 -20.43 30.75
N CYS A 33 -24.86 -19.78 31.71
CA CYS A 33 -25.41 -20.47 32.88
C CYS A 33 -26.90 -20.79 32.79
N ARG A 34 -27.64 -20.08 31.93
CA ARG A 34 -29.09 -20.26 31.70
C ARG A 34 -29.96 -20.22 32.97
N ALA A 35 -29.44 -19.74 34.10
CA ALA A 35 -30.12 -19.73 35.39
C ALA A 35 -31.35 -18.80 35.42
N ASP A 36 -31.39 -17.83 34.52
CA ASP A 36 -32.52 -16.93 34.26
C ASP A 36 -33.56 -17.50 33.28
N SER A 37 -33.29 -18.66 32.68
CA SER A 37 -34.23 -19.36 31.79
C SER A 37 -35.04 -20.45 32.50
N ALA A 38 -34.80 -20.66 33.81
CA ALA A 38 -35.51 -21.63 34.62
C ALA A 38 -36.98 -21.21 34.88
N PRO A 39 -37.90 -22.17 35.08
CA PRO A 39 -39.28 -21.89 35.45
C PRO A 39 -39.36 -20.98 36.68
N GLY A 40 -40.15 -19.90 36.60
CA GLY A 40 -40.29 -18.89 37.66
C GLY A 40 -39.21 -17.79 37.69
N LYS A 41 -38.20 -17.83 36.80
CA LYS A 41 -37.16 -16.79 36.68
C LYS A 41 -37.18 -16.03 35.35
N GLU A 42 -38.26 -16.16 34.59
CA GLU A 42 -38.44 -15.58 33.25
C GLU A 42 -38.24 -14.06 33.19
N ARG A 43 -38.50 -13.33 34.29
CA ARG A 43 -38.32 -11.88 34.36
C ARG A 43 -36.91 -11.43 34.80
N LYS A 44 -36.01 -12.35 35.16
CA LYS A 44 -34.65 -12.01 35.62
C LYS A 44 -33.68 -11.99 34.45
N PHE A 45 -32.76 -11.03 34.42
CA PHE A 45 -31.73 -10.94 33.37
C PHE A 45 -30.39 -10.69 34.06
N TYR A 46 -29.51 -11.68 34.02
CA TYR A 46 -28.26 -11.64 34.80
C TYR A 46 -27.04 -11.19 33.99
N LEU A 47 -27.12 -11.22 32.66
CA LEU A 47 -26.03 -10.79 31.78
C LEU A 47 -26.15 -9.28 31.54
N SER A 48 -25.15 -8.51 31.96
CA SER A 48 -24.99 -7.10 31.62
C SER A 48 -24.03 -6.95 30.45
N LEU A 49 -24.40 -6.12 29.47
CA LEU A 49 -23.62 -5.78 28.28
C LEU A 49 -23.44 -4.26 28.27
N ASN A 50 -22.21 -3.79 28.47
CA ASN A 50 -21.87 -2.38 28.40
C ASN A 50 -21.48 -2.02 26.95
N THR A 51 -22.28 -1.16 26.33
CA THR A 51 -22.18 -0.77 24.91
C THR A 51 -21.13 0.30 24.67
N GLN A 52 -20.70 1.00 25.71
CA GLN A 52 -19.63 2.00 25.61
C GLN A 52 -18.26 1.31 25.70
N ASP A 53 -18.09 0.46 26.72
CA ASP A 53 -16.82 -0.18 27.03
C ASP A 53 -16.64 -1.52 26.30
N GLN A 54 -17.68 -2.02 25.63
CA GLN A 54 -17.68 -3.27 24.86
C GLN A 54 -17.30 -4.50 25.70
N VAL A 55 -17.82 -4.54 26.93
CA VAL A 55 -17.59 -5.60 27.91
C VAL A 55 -18.90 -6.23 28.38
N PHE A 56 -18.83 -7.48 28.80
CA PHE A 56 -19.94 -8.19 29.43
C PHE A 56 -19.58 -8.68 30.83
N LYS A 57 -20.61 -8.86 31.65
CA LYS A 57 -20.52 -9.54 32.94
C LYS A 57 -21.84 -10.21 33.30
N CYS A 58 -21.80 -11.49 33.65
CA CYS A 58 -22.92 -12.19 34.25
C CYS A 58 -22.84 -12.12 35.77
N TRP A 59 -23.89 -11.60 36.41
CA TRP A 59 -23.96 -11.48 37.87
C TRP A 59 -24.32 -12.80 38.59
N PHE A 60 -24.63 -13.87 37.86
CA PHE A 60 -24.95 -15.18 38.43
C PHE A 60 -23.77 -16.15 38.38
N CYS A 61 -23.21 -16.40 37.19
CA CYS A 61 -22.08 -17.32 37.03
C CYS A 61 -20.70 -16.65 37.09
N GLY A 62 -20.64 -15.31 37.11
CA GLY A 62 -19.38 -14.58 37.20
C GLY A 62 -18.61 -14.41 35.89
N GLU A 63 -19.02 -15.08 34.81
CA GLU A 63 -18.38 -14.92 33.49
C GLU A 63 -18.35 -13.45 33.06
N SER A 64 -17.18 -12.99 32.63
CA SER A 64 -16.95 -11.61 32.22
C SER A 64 -15.80 -11.50 31.23
N GLY A 65 -15.75 -10.37 30.50
CA GLY A 65 -14.69 -10.09 29.54
C GLY A 65 -15.09 -9.05 28.50
N GLY A 66 -14.20 -8.84 27.52
CA GLY A 66 -14.48 -8.01 26.35
C GLY A 66 -15.26 -8.76 25.27
N VAL A 67 -15.61 -8.04 24.20
CA VAL A 67 -16.39 -8.56 23.07
C VAL A 67 -15.77 -9.79 22.38
N PHE A 68 -14.43 -9.92 22.31
CA PHE A 68 -13.81 -11.10 21.70
C PHE A 68 -13.98 -12.35 22.55
N ARG A 69 -13.75 -12.25 23.87
CA ARG A 69 -14.08 -13.32 24.81
C ARG A 69 -15.57 -13.68 24.77
N PHE A 70 -16.43 -12.69 24.63
CA PHE A 70 -17.87 -12.92 24.50
C PHE A 70 -18.22 -13.78 23.28
N ILE A 71 -17.67 -13.43 22.11
CA ILE A 71 -17.85 -14.19 20.87
C ILE A 71 -17.25 -15.60 21.00
N SER A 72 -16.05 -15.70 21.57
CA SER A 72 -15.37 -16.97 21.84
C SER A 72 -16.25 -17.92 22.65
N LEU A 73 -16.86 -17.43 23.73
CA LEU A 73 -17.76 -18.23 24.56
C LEU A 73 -19.10 -18.58 23.87
N LEU A 74 -19.61 -17.71 23.00
CA LEU A 74 -20.85 -17.97 22.26
C LEU A 74 -20.66 -18.98 21.13
N GLU A 75 -19.52 -18.93 20.45
CA GLU A 75 -19.20 -19.77 19.30
C GLU A 75 -18.42 -21.05 19.69
N GLY A 76 -17.87 -21.11 20.90
CA GLY A 76 -17.07 -22.25 21.38
C GLY A 76 -15.68 -22.35 20.75
N ILE A 77 -15.17 -21.24 20.20
CA ILE A 77 -13.85 -21.17 19.56
C ILE A 77 -12.86 -20.37 20.43
N PRO A 78 -11.54 -20.63 20.36
CA PRO A 78 -10.54 -19.85 21.07
C PRO A 78 -10.61 -18.35 20.76
N GLU A 79 -10.32 -17.51 21.75
CA GLU A 79 -10.32 -16.04 21.56
C GLU A 79 -9.29 -15.59 20.52
N SER A 80 -8.18 -16.32 20.37
CA SER A 80 -7.17 -16.11 19.31
C SER A 80 -7.78 -16.13 17.91
N ASP A 81 -8.64 -17.10 17.66
CA ASP A 81 -9.20 -17.39 16.33
C ASP A 81 -10.28 -16.35 15.99
N VAL A 82 -11.03 -15.91 17.01
CA VAL A 82 -11.94 -14.75 16.88
C VAL A 82 -11.13 -13.51 16.50
N MET A 83 -10.05 -13.21 17.22
CA MET A 83 -9.21 -12.05 16.93
C MET A 83 -8.63 -12.10 15.52
N GLU A 84 -8.14 -13.25 15.08
CA GLU A 84 -7.62 -13.47 13.73
C GLU A 84 -8.69 -13.22 12.67
N ARG A 85 -9.89 -13.82 12.82
CA ARG A 85 -11.02 -13.60 11.91
C ARG A 85 -11.35 -12.11 11.73
N TYR A 86 -11.38 -11.34 12.82
CA TYR A 86 -11.65 -9.90 12.75
C TYR A 86 -10.45 -9.08 12.23
N ARG A 87 -9.21 -9.55 12.41
CA ARG A 87 -8.02 -8.96 11.79
C ARG A 87 -8.02 -9.17 10.28
N GLU A 88 -8.34 -10.37 9.81
CA GLU A 88 -8.44 -10.69 8.37
C GLU A 88 -9.56 -9.92 7.67
N GLN A 89 -10.73 -9.81 8.31
CA GLN A 89 -11.83 -8.99 7.79
C GLN A 89 -11.44 -7.51 7.65
N LYS A 90 -10.63 -6.98 8.58
CA LYS A 90 -10.07 -5.62 8.46
C LYS A 90 -8.98 -5.50 7.39
N GLY A 91 -8.20 -6.56 7.17
CA GLY A 91 -7.13 -6.61 6.18
C GLY A 91 -7.60 -6.45 4.73
N LYS A 92 -8.92 -6.54 4.49
CA LYS A 92 -9.57 -6.33 3.19
C LYS A 92 -10.03 -4.88 2.95
N GLY A 93 -9.41 -3.90 3.63
CA GLY A 93 -9.53 -2.49 3.23
C GLY A 93 -9.01 -2.26 1.81
N TYR A 94 -9.66 -1.39 1.05
CA TYR A 94 -9.21 -1.02 -0.29
C TYR A 94 -7.76 -0.50 -0.24
N LYS A 95 -6.83 -1.22 -0.86
CA LYS A 95 -5.45 -0.78 -1.02
C LYS A 95 -5.39 0.17 -2.22
N PRO A 96 -5.11 1.47 -2.03
CA PRO A 96 -5.03 2.40 -3.15
C PRO A 96 -3.89 2.00 -4.07
N HIS A 97 -4.16 2.04 -5.38
CA HIS A 97 -3.15 1.75 -6.38
C HIS A 97 -1.97 2.75 -6.29
N PRO A 98 -0.74 2.37 -6.66
CA PRO A 98 0.40 3.29 -6.64
C PRO A 98 0.14 4.64 -7.33
N ALA A 99 -0.53 4.66 -8.50
CA ALA A 99 -0.92 5.90 -9.18
C ALA A 99 -1.83 6.83 -8.36
N GLU A 100 -2.69 6.28 -7.49
CA GLU A 100 -3.56 7.07 -6.62
C GLU A 100 -2.77 7.73 -5.48
N ARG A 101 -1.63 7.13 -5.11
CA ARG A 101 -0.76 7.61 -4.03
C ARG A 101 0.18 8.72 -4.49
N LEU A 102 0.38 8.90 -5.80
CA LEU A 102 1.20 9.97 -6.34
C LEU A 102 0.64 11.36 -5.96
N SER A 103 1.53 12.29 -5.63
CA SER A 103 1.19 13.67 -5.29
C SER A 103 0.83 14.48 -6.54
N LEU A 104 0.13 15.60 -6.37
CA LEU A 104 -0.15 16.51 -7.49
C LEU A 104 1.14 17.05 -8.12
N HIS A 105 2.19 17.27 -7.32
CA HIS A 105 3.49 17.70 -7.81
C HIS A 105 4.11 16.64 -8.75
N GLN A 106 4.05 15.36 -8.38
CA GLN A 106 4.53 14.25 -9.21
C GLN A 106 3.76 14.16 -10.53
N TYR A 107 2.44 14.39 -10.51
CA TYR A 107 1.65 14.51 -11.75
C TYR A 107 2.11 15.68 -12.62
N ARG A 108 2.42 16.84 -12.02
CA ARG A 108 2.94 18.00 -12.77
C ARG A 108 4.31 17.72 -13.40
N LEU A 109 5.19 16.99 -12.72
CA LEU A 109 6.48 16.58 -13.29
C LEU A 109 6.32 15.70 -14.54
N MET A 110 5.28 14.88 -14.59
CA MET A 110 4.90 14.10 -15.77
C MET A 110 4.17 14.92 -16.85
N GLY A 111 3.95 16.22 -16.64
CA GLY A 111 3.25 17.09 -17.60
C GLY A 111 1.73 17.18 -17.42
N TYR A 112 1.16 16.60 -16.37
CA TYR A 112 -0.27 16.72 -16.10
C TYR A 112 -0.62 18.07 -15.47
N LYS A 113 -1.66 18.72 -15.98
CA LYS A 113 -2.20 19.97 -15.40
C LYS A 113 -2.84 19.74 -14.02
N GLN A 114 -3.50 18.60 -13.85
CA GLN A 114 -4.21 18.23 -12.62
C GLN A 114 -4.14 16.73 -12.38
N LYS A 115 -4.28 16.33 -11.11
CA LYS A 115 -4.41 14.92 -10.72
C LYS A 115 -5.77 14.38 -11.16
N PRO A 116 -5.85 13.20 -11.81
CA PRO A 116 -7.13 12.58 -12.16
C PRO A 116 -8.00 12.31 -10.92
N ASP A 117 -9.30 12.55 -11.04
CA ASP A 117 -10.26 12.21 -9.98
C ASP A 117 -10.57 10.70 -10.00
N PHE A 118 -9.69 9.92 -9.39
CA PHE A 118 -9.84 8.46 -9.30
C PHE A 118 -11.08 8.04 -8.49
N LEU A 119 -11.53 8.85 -7.53
CA LEU A 119 -12.71 8.53 -6.73
C LEU A 119 -13.99 8.70 -7.54
N GLY A 120 -14.11 9.81 -8.28
CA GLY A 120 -15.20 10.04 -9.22
C GLY A 120 -15.23 8.97 -10.31
N LEU A 121 -14.09 8.70 -10.94
CA LEU A 121 -13.98 7.66 -11.98
C LEU A 121 -14.39 6.27 -11.47
N ARG A 122 -13.95 5.90 -10.26
CA ARG A 122 -14.29 4.60 -9.67
C ARG A 122 -15.80 4.44 -9.41
N LYS A 123 -16.50 5.52 -9.06
CA LYS A 123 -17.94 5.52 -8.81
C LYS A 123 -18.75 5.42 -10.11
N CYS A 124 -18.29 6.09 -11.17
CA CYS A 124 -19.02 6.16 -12.45
C CYS A 124 -18.74 4.99 -13.38
N ASP A 125 -17.47 4.62 -13.59
CA ASP A 125 -17.08 3.54 -14.51
C ASP A 125 -15.78 2.86 -14.05
N LEU A 126 -15.93 1.62 -13.55
CA LEU A 126 -14.81 0.82 -13.06
C LEU A 126 -13.79 0.44 -14.14
N ARG A 127 -14.21 0.28 -15.40
CA ARG A 127 -13.31 -0.09 -16.51
C ARG A 127 -12.45 1.10 -16.91
N ILE A 128 -13.05 2.27 -17.06
CA ILE A 128 -12.32 3.52 -17.34
C ILE A 128 -11.40 3.86 -16.18
N TYR A 129 -11.86 3.71 -14.94
CA TYR A 129 -11.04 3.91 -13.74
C TYR A 129 -9.77 3.02 -13.76
N LYS A 130 -9.92 1.70 -13.99
CA LYS A 130 -8.78 0.78 -14.04
C LYS A 130 -7.79 1.17 -15.14
N ARG A 131 -8.29 1.37 -16.36
CA ARG A 131 -7.45 1.76 -17.50
C ARG A 131 -6.69 3.06 -17.23
N LYS A 132 -7.40 4.11 -16.79
CA LYS A 132 -6.78 5.43 -16.58
C LYS A 132 -5.72 5.41 -15.50
N ARG A 133 -5.97 4.66 -14.43
CA ARG A 133 -5.04 4.48 -13.32
C ARG A 133 -3.80 3.69 -13.72
N ASP A 134 -3.95 2.69 -14.57
CA ASP A 134 -2.82 1.89 -15.07
C ASP A 134 -1.99 2.71 -16.08
N GLU A 135 -2.63 3.50 -16.94
CA GLU A 135 -1.98 4.50 -17.81
C GLU A 135 -1.14 5.49 -16.98
N CYS A 136 -1.74 6.15 -15.98
CA CYS A 136 -1.01 7.11 -15.14
C CYS A 136 0.15 6.46 -14.37
N TRP A 137 0.05 5.18 -14.04
CA TRP A 137 1.15 4.45 -13.41
C TRP A 137 2.28 4.15 -14.40
N GLN A 138 1.92 3.81 -15.64
CA GLN A 138 2.90 3.60 -16.70
C GLN A 138 3.69 4.89 -16.96
N ASP A 139 3.00 6.03 -17.11
CA ASP A 139 3.64 7.33 -17.31
C ASP A 139 4.64 7.65 -16.19
N TRP A 140 4.28 7.35 -14.94
CA TRP A 140 5.19 7.55 -13.81
C TRP A 140 6.42 6.65 -13.86
N ARG A 141 6.26 5.39 -14.25
CA ARG A 141 7.39 4.47 -14.42
C ARG A 141 8.33 4.93 -15.53
N ASP A 142 7.77 5.40 -16.64
CA ASP A 142 8.55 5.88 -17.78
C ASP A 142 9.29 7.17 -17.45
N PHE A 143 8.64 8.08 -16.72
CA PHE A 143 9.28 9.27 -16.17
C PHE A 143 10.45 8.92 -15.25
N VAL A 144 10.23 8.06 -14.24
CA VAL A 144 11.30 7.64 -13.31
C VAL A 144 12.43 6.90 -14.03
N ALA A 145 12.12 6.09 -15.05
CA ALA A 145 13.13 5.45 -15.88
C ALA A 145 13.95 6.46 -16.70
N GLY A 146 13.33 7.53 -17.20
CA GLY A 146 14.02 8.67 -17.81
C GLY A 146 14.97 9.35 -16.83
N GLU A 147 14.48 9.70 -15.65
CA GLU A 147 15.27 10.35 -14.59
C GLU A 147 16.45 9.49 -14.13
N ARG A 148 16.29 8.16 -14.08
CA ARG A 148 17.40 7.23 -13.79
C ARG A 148 18.47 7.23 -14.87
N ARG A 149 18.09 7.35 -16.15
CA ARG A 149 19.07 7.48 -17.25
C ARG A 149 19.86 8.78 -17.13
N SER A 150 19.18 9.90 -16.87
CA SER A 150 19.83 11.20 -16.65
C SER A 150 20.74 11.19 -15.41
N ALA A 151 20.31 10.55 -14.32
CA ALA A 151 21.12 10.38 -13.12
C ALA A 151 22.36 9.50 -13.38
N PHE A 152 22.23 8.43 -14.19
CA PHE A 152 23.36 7.62 -14.63
C PHE A 152 24.37 8.44 -15.44
N GLN A 153 23.92 9.23 -16.41
CA GLN A 153 24.80 10.12 -17.17
C GLN A 153 25.53 11.13 -16.25
N THR A 154 24.79 11.73 -15.31
CA THR A 154 25.36 12.65 -14.31
C THR A 154 26.45 11.97 -13.48
N LEU A 155 26.22 10.71 -13.09
CA LEU A 155 27.22 9.92 -12.36
C LEU A 155 28.48 9.69 -13.21
N ILE A 156 28.34 9.28 -14.47
CA ILE A 156 29.47 9.06 -15.38
C ILE A 156 30.26 10.37 -15.57
N VAL A 157 29.58 11.50 -15.79
CA VAL A 157 30.24 12.82 -15.88
C VAL A 157 31.01 13.14 -14.59
N GLY A 158 30.45 12.84 -13.42
CA GLY A 158 31.12 13.03 -12.14
C GLY A 158 32.36 12.15 -11.95
N ILE A 159 32.32 10.91 -12.46
CA ILE A 159 33.42 9.94 -12.37
C ILE A 159 34.55 10.29 -13.33
N HIS A 160 34.22 10.61 -14.58
CA HIS A 160 35.21 10.88 -15.63
C HIS A 160 35.65 12.34 -15.69
N GLY A 161 34.86 13.25 -15.12
CA GLY A 161 35.26 14.61 -14.81
C GLY A 161 36.04 14.70 -13.49
N ILE A 162 35.94 15.83 -12.82
CA ILE A 162 36.76 16.13 -11.62
C ILE A 162 35.92 16.08 -10.32
N ASN A 163 34.59 15.99 -10.39
CA ASN A 163 33.73 16.20 -9.21
C ASN A 163 32.61 15.16 -9.00
N PHE A 164 33.01 13.96 -8.56
CA PHE A 164 32.08 12.87 -8.19
C PHE A 164 31.10 13.26 -7.07
N GLN A 165 31.58 13.98 -6.05
CA GLN A 165 30.75 14.36 -4.89
C GLN A 165 29.61 15.29 -5.31
N GLU A 166 29.90 16.26 -6.19
CA GLU A 166 28.88 17.15 -6.74
C GLU A 166 27.85 16.39 -7.58
N ALA A 167 28.27 15.42 -8.40
CA ALA A 167 27.35 14.59 -9.16
C ALA A 167 26.40 13.77 -8.25
N VAL A 168 26.94 13.16 -7.19
CA VAL A 168 26.12 12.43 -6.20
C VAL A 168 25.14 13.36 -5.49
N GLN A 169 25.57 14.57 -5.14
CA GLN A 169 24.71 15.56 -4.49
C GLN A 169 23.56 16.01 -5.40
N LYS A 170 23.84 16.31 -6.68
CA LYS A 170 22.80 16.63 -7.67
C LYS A 170 21.76 15.53 -7.81
N ILE A 171 22.20 14.27 -7.87
CA ILE A 171 21.28 13.12 -7.95
C ILE A 171 20.41 13.03 -6.69
N ARG A 172 20.99 13.25 -5.49
CA ARG A 172 20.23 13.24 -4.22
C ARG A 172 19.21 14.37 -4.13
N GLU A 173 19.54 15.55 -4.60
CA GLU A 173 18.61 16.68 -4.66
C GLU A 173 17.43 16.37 -5.57
N ARG A 174 17.70 15.81 -6.75
CA ARG A 174 16.67 15.39 -7.70
C ARG A 174 15.80 14.26 -7.17
N GLU A 175 16.39 13.28 -6.48
CA GLU A 175 15.69 12.20 -5.78
C GLU A 175 14.71 12.73 -4.71
N LYS A 176 15.12 13.75 -3.94
CA LYS A 176 14.25 14.42 -2.97
C LYS A 176 13.11 15.19 -3.63
N GLU A 177 13.39 15.89 -4.73
CA GLU A 177 12.39 16.67 -5.47
C GLU A 177 11.27 15.77 -6.03
N ILE A 178 11.66 14.66 -6.69
CA ILE A 178 10.72 13.73 -7.31
C ILE A 178 10.05 12.82 -6.26
N GLY A 179 10.77 12.51 -5.18
CA GLY A 179 10.36 11.51 -4.19
C GLY A 179 10.45 10.08 -4.71
N ALA A 180 11.43 9.77 -5.56
CA ALA A 180 11.67 8.43 -6.11
C ALA A 180 13.17 8.11 -6.10
N GLU A 181 13.53 6.87 -5.75
CA GLU A 181 14.94 6.44 -5.68
C GLU A 181 15.62 6.46 -7.06
N LEU A 182 16.73 7.18 -7.13
CA LEU A 182 17.60 7.33 -8.31
C LEU A 182 19.03 6.84 -8.02
N LEU A 183 19.65 7.31 -6.94
CA LEU A 183 21.10 7.11 -6.71
C LEU A 183 21.46 5.64 -6.55
N LYS A 184 20.75 4.93 -5.67
CA LYS A 184 21.03 3.52 -5.38
C LYS A 184 20.84 2.62 -6.62
N PRO A 185 19.73 2.70 -7.37
CA PRO A 185 19.60 1.97 -8.64
C PRO A 185 20.74 2.24 -9.62
N VAL A 186 21.14 3.51 -9.77
CA VAL A 186 22.20 3.92 -10.70
C VAL A 186 23.57 3.37 -10.30
N LEU A 187 23.94 3.45 -9.01
CA LEU A 187 25.18 2.87 -8.50
C LEU A 187 25.21 1.36 -8.67
N ASN A 188 24.08 0.69 -8.39
CA ASN A 188 23.96 -0.75 -8.60
C ASN A 188 24.20 -1.11 -10.06
N ILE A 189 23.57 -0.41 -11.00
CA ILE A 189 23.77 -0.62 -12.44
C ILE A 189 25.23 -0.43 -12.83
N TYR A 190 25.87 0.64 -12.34
CA TYR A 190 27.28 0.91 -12.62
C TYR A 190 28.22 -0.21 -12.14
N SER A 191 27.88 -0.84 -11.01
CA SER A 191 28.64 -1.93 -10.41
C SER A 191 28.47 -3.30 -11.09
N LEU A 192 27.49 -3.45 -11.98
CA LEU A 192 27.28 -4.71 -12.70
C LEU A 192 28.42 -4.97 -13.69
N SER A 193 28.85 -6.24 -13.79
CA SER A 193 29.81 -6.70 -14.79
C SER A 193 29.24 -6.64 -16.20
N GLU A 194 27.96 -7.01 -16.35
CA GLU A 194 27.18 -6.86 -17.58
C GLU A 194 26.09 -5.82 -17.35
N ARG A 195 26.20 -4.68 -18.03
CA ARG A 195 25.26 -3.56 -17.88
C ARG A 195 24.16 -3.62 -18.95
N PRO A 196 22.96 -3.09 -18.68
CA PRO A 196 21.91 -3.00 -19.69
C PRO A 196 22.36 -2.22 -20.93
N GLU A 197 21.92 -2.63 -22.11
CA GLU A 197 22.30 -2.04 -23.41
C GLU A 197 22.13 -0.52 -23.47
N TRP A 198 21.07 0.02 -22.86
CA TRP A 198 20.84 1.47 -22.84
C TRP A 198 21.95 2.26 -22.14
N THR A 199 22.73 1.62 -21.26
CA THR A 199 23.83 2.27 -20.54
C THR A 199 24.99 2.63 -21.46
N GLU A 200 25.21 1.90 -22.54
CA GLU A 200 26.28 2.17 -23.51
C GLU A 200 26.09 3.54 -24.18
N GLN A 201 24.86 3.81 -24.64
CA GLN A 201 24.52 5.10 -25.25
C GLN A 201 24.60 6.23 -24.23
N ALA A 202 24.15 5.98 -23.01
CA ALA A 202 24.19 6.96 -21.93
C ALA A 202 25.64 7.32 -21.54
N GLU A 203 26.51 6.31 -21.43
CA GLU A 203 27.93 6.45 -21.12
C GLU A 203 28.69 7.13 -22.26
N ALA A 204 28.46 6.73 -23.52
CA ALA A 204 29.06 7.37 -24.69
C ALA A 204 28.72 8.88 -24.76
N PHE A 205 27.45 9.23 -24.51
CA PHE A 205 27.04 10.63 -24.43
C PHE A 205 27.74 11.38 -23.30
N ALA A 206 27.77 10.79 -22.09
CA ALA A 206 28.39 11.42 -20.93
C ALA A 206 29.90 11.64 -21.12
N LEU A 207 30.60 10.64 -21.68
CA LEU A 207 32.02 10.73 -22.01
C LEU A 207 32.30 11.80 -23.07
N HIS A 208 31.46 11.87 -24.10
CA HIS A 208 31.55 12.93 -25.12
C HIS A 208 31.39 14.32 -24.51
N VAL A 209 30.45 14.50 -23.58
CA VAL A 209 30.26 15.78 -22.86
C VAL A 209 31.50 16.14 -22.02
N CYS A 210 32.19 15.15 -21.44
CA CYS A 210 33.40 15.39 -20.66
C CYS A 210 34.61 15.78 -21.52
N ASP A 211 34.83 15.09 -22.64
CA ASP A 211 35.96 15.31 -23.54
C ASP A 211 35.58 14.94 -24.98
N PRO A 212 35.05 15.91 -25.75
CA PRO A 212 34.57 15.68 -27.11
C PRO A 212 35.67 15.22 -28.08
N GLU A 213 36.91 15.63 -27.85
CA GLU A 213 38.05 15.31 -28.71
C GLU A 213 38.51 13.86 -28.48
N LYS A 214 38.56 13.42 -27.22
CA LYS A 214 38.91 12.05 -26.86
C LYS A 214 37.79 11.06 -27.12
N TYR A 215 36.53 11.48 -26.97
CA TYR A 215 35.34 10.65 -27.16
C TYR A 215 34.40 11.29 -28.18
N PRO A 216 34.71 11.20 -29.49
CA PRO A 216 33.83 11.73 -30.52
C PRO A 216 32.50 10.96 -30.50
N PHE A 217 31.38 11.70 -30.53
CA PHE A 217 30.06 11.07 -30.57
C PHE A 217 29.91 10.34 -31.91
N PRO A 218 29.53 9.05 -31.91
CA PRO A 218 29.46 8.27 -33.14
C PRO A 218 28.46 8.91 -34.12
N SER A 219 28.87 9.06 -35.38
CA SER A 219 27.99 9.55 -36.43
C SER A 219 26.85 8.55 -36.68
N THR A 220 25.73 9.03 -37.23
CA THR A 220 24.51 8.24 -37.50
C THR A 220 24.79 6.94 -38.29
N ASP A 221 25.83 6.92 -39.13
CA ASP A 221 26.27 5.75 -39.89
C ASP A 221 26.95 4.66 -39.04
N GLN A 222 27.57 5.02 -37.90
CA GLN A 222 28.18 4.05 -36.96
C GLN A 222 27.13 3.43 -36.03
N GLN A 223 26.07 4.17 -35.69
CA GLN A 223 24.93 3.66 -34.91
C GLN A 223 24.14 2.57 -35.66
N MET A 224 23.95 2.71 -36.98
CA MET A 224 23.28 1.67 -37.79
C MET A 224 24.09 0.38 -37.93
N LYS A 225 25.43 0.47 -37.96
CA LYS A 225 26.32 -0.71 -38.04
C LYS A 225 26.37 -1.51 -36.72
N GLY A 226 26.21 -0.85 -35.56
CA GLY A 226 26.06 -1.51 -34.27
C GLY A 226 24.75 -2.28 -34.13
N ALA A 227 23.63 -1.67 -34.53
CA ALA A 227 22.31 -2.31 -34.53
C ALA A 227 22.23 -3.54 -35.47
N CYS A 228 22.85 -3.45 -36.66
CA CYS A 228 22.91 -4.59 -37.59
C CYS A 228 23.77 -5.78 -37.09
N ARG A 229 24.64 -5.57 -36.09
CA ARG A 229 25.48 -6.63 -35.51
C ARG A 229 24.76 -7.41 -34.41
N ALA A 230 23.82 -6.76 -33.70
CA ALA A 230 23.00 -7.40 -32.66
C ALA A 230 21.92 -8.35 -33.22
N GLU A 231 21.47 -8.15 -34.47
CA GLU A 231 20.48 -9.02 -35.14
C GLU A 231 21.09 -10.31 -35.75
N ARG A 232 22.40 -10.52 -35.63
CA ARG A 232 23.08 -11.74 -36.11
C ARG A 232 23.70 -12.55 -34.97
N SER A 233 22.88 -12.95 -34.01
CA SER A 233 23.17 -14.13 -33.18
C SER A 233 22.31 -15.31 -33.68
N PRO A 234 22.91 -16.39 -34.21
CA PRO A 234 22.16 -17.56 -34.63
C PRO A 234 21.69 -18.37 -33.41
N LYS A 235 20.56 -19.06 -33.62
CA LYS A 235 19.99 -20.09 -32.73
C LYS A 235 20.99 -21.19 -32.40
#